data_AF-A0A067Q6C1-F1
#
_entry.id   AF-A0A067Q6C1-F1
#
_cell.length_a   1.000
_cell.length_b   1.000
_cell.length_c   1.000
_cell.angle_alpha   90.00
_cell.angle_beta   90.00
_cell.angle_gamma   90.00
#
_symmetry.space_group_name_H-M   'P 1'
#
loop_
_entity.id
_entity.type
_entity.pdbx_description
1 polymer ?
#
loop_
_entity_poly.entity_id
_entity_poly.type
_entity_poly.pdbx_seq_one_letter_code
_entity_poly.pdbx_strand_id
1 'polypeptide(L)' 'MPSEVAPPTKVDTEPQQASTQPGDGSEVHSEGKVPWKDQVLGYAKKTRGTVLGKSATKEHGEKILQGEASPTTPLASTLD' A
#
# COMPACT_ATOMS: atom_id res chain seq x y z
N MET A 1 29.21 23.78 -46.30
CA MET A 1 28.60 23.89 -44.96
C MET A 1 29.47 23.14 -43.98
N PRO A 2 29.93 23.72 -42.86
CA PRO A 2 30.60 22.93 -41.82
C PRO A 2 29.55 22.36 -40.85
N SER A 3 29.59 21.06 -40.60
CA SER A 3 28.84 20.43 -39.51
C SER A 3 29.64 20.64 -38.23
N GLU A 4 29.16 21.49 -37.35
CA GLU A 4 29.70 21.59 -35.99
C GLU A 4 29.12 20.44 -35.15
N VAL A 5 29.97 19.52 -34.73
CA VAL A 5 29.57 18.41 -33.84
C VAL A 5 30.01 18.77 -32.43
N ALA A 6 29.04 18.94 -31.53
CA ALA A 6 29.31 19.24 -30.14
C ALA A 6 30.01 18.04 -29.44
N PRO A 7 30.94 18.30 -28.51
CA PRO A 7 31.62 17.23 -27.78
C PRO A 7 30.65 16.50 -26.84
N PRO A 8 30.82 15.18 -26.65
CA PRO A 8 29.96 14.40 -25.75
C PRO A 8 30.17 14.82 -24.29
N THR A 9 29.07 15.18 -23.63
CA THR A 9 29.06 15.44 -22.19
C THR A 9 29.26 14.13 -21.43
N LYS A 10 30.31 14.03 -20.62
CA LYS A 10 30.49 12.94 -19.65
C LYS A 10 29.74 13.29 -18.38
N VAL A 11 28.99 12.34 -17.84
CA VAL A 11 28.33 12.45 -16.55
C VAL A 11 29.07 11.49 -15.62
N ASP A 12 29.74 12.04 -14.60
CA ASP A 12 30.49 11.26 -13.60
C ASP A 12 29.59 10.74 -12.47
N THR A 13 28.28 11.01 -12.53
CA THR A 13 27.31 10.46 -11.59
C THR A 13 27.14 8.97 -11.84
N GLU A 14 27.21 8.18 -10.77
CA GLU A 14 26.93 6.74 -10.84
C GLU A 14 25.55 6.50 -11.50
N PRO A 15 25.43 5.53 -12.43
CA PRO A 15 24.13 5.20 -13.02
C PRO A 15 23.12 4.86 -11.91
N GLN A 16 21.97 5.53 -11.89
CA GLN A 16 20.87 5.12 -11.02
C GLN A 16 20.32 3.77 -11.53
N GLN A 17 20.93 2.68 -11.09
CA GLN A 17 20.37 1.34 -11.29
C GLN A 17 19.42 1.07 -10.15
N ALA A 18 18.12 1.10 -10.45
CA ALA A 18 17.11 0.60 -9.52
C ALA A 18 17.42 -0.87 -9.19
N SER A 19 17.35 -1.23 -7.92
CA SER A 19 17.66 -2.58 -7.49
C SER A 19 16.58 -3.54 -8.00
N THR A 20 16.99 -4.53 -8.79
CA THR A 20 16.09 -5.56 -9.34
C THR A 20 16.21 -6.88 -8.59
N GLN A 21 16.80 -6.87 -7.39
CA GLN A 21 16.93 -8.10 -6.61
C GLN A 21 15.52 -8.58 -6.21
N PRO A 22 15.23 -9.88 -6.33
CA PRO A 22 14.00 -10.44 -5.78
C PRO A 22 13.88 -10.08 -4.29
N GLY A 23 12.90 -9.25 -3.94
CA GLY A 23 12.69 -8.75 -2.56
C GLY A 23 12.72 -7.23 -2.40
N ASP A 24 13.33 -6.47 -3.32
CA ASP A 24 13.54 -5.02 -3.17
C ASP A 24 12.28 -4.14 -3.35
N GLY A 25 11.09 -4.74 -3.47
CA GLY A 25 9.82 -4.05 -3.58
C GLY A 25 8.83 -4.33 -2.45
N SER A 26 9.19 -5.13 -1.44
CA SER A 26 8.24 -5.55 -0.39
C SER A 26 8.23 -4.67 0.86
N GLU A 27 9.19 -3.77 1.03
CA GLU A 27 9.27 -2.95 2.23
C GLU A 27 8.36 -1.72 2.15
N VAL A 28 7.25 -1.78 2.89
CA VAL A 28 6.36 -0.64 3.13
C VAL A 28 6.75 0.06 4.42
N HIS A 29 7.14 1.33 4.36
CA HIS A 29 7.45 2.14 5.54
C HIS A 29 6.20 2.26 6.45
N SER A 30 6.31 1.73 7.67
CA SER A 30 5.27 1.70 8.70
C SER A 30 5.45 2.83 9.72
N GLU A 31 5.36 4.07 9.25
CA GLU A 31 5.38 5.30 10.07
C GLU A 31 4.06 5.51 10.83
N GLY A 32 3.67 4.56 11.69
CA GLY A 32 2.46 4.66 12.52
C GLY A 32 1.13 4.66 11.75
N LYS A 33 1.14 4.60 10.41
CA LYS A 33 -0.06 4.44 9.58
C LYS A 33 -0.41 2.98 9.40
N VAL A 34 -1.71 2.70 9.35
CA VAL A 34 -2.24 1.39 8.92
C VAL A 34 -1.64 1.03 7.54
N PRO A 35 -1.13 -0.19 7.31
CA PRO A 35 -0.58 -0.59 6.02
C PRO A 35 -1.56 -0.30 4.88
N TRP A 36 -1.07 0.14 3.73
CA TRP A 36 -1.94 0.54 2.61
C TRP A 36 -2.96 -0.53 2.23
N LYS A 37 -2.54 -1.81 2.22
CA LYS A 37 -3.42 -2.95 1.94
C LYS A 37 -4.57 -3.06 2.95
N ASP A 38 -4.29 -2.79 4.22
CA ASP A 38 -5.29 -2.84 5.29
C ASP A 38 -6.24 -1.66 5.18
N GLN A 39 -5.74 -0.48 4.78
CA GLN A 39 -6.61 0.67 4.49
C GLN A 39 -7.61 0.37 3.38
N VAL A 40 -7.13 -0.21 2.26
CA VAL A 40 -7.99 -0.61 1.14
C VAL A 40 -9.07 -1.60 1.60
N LEU A 41 -8.69 -2.60 2.39
CA LEU A 41 -9.64 -3.58 2.94
C LEU A 41 -10.64 -2.94 3.91
N GLY A 42 -10.21 -1.99 4.74
CA GLY A 42 -11.06 -1.23 5.65
C GLY A 42 -12.12 -0.41 4.90
N TYR A 43 -11.71 0.34 3.88
CA TYR A 43 -12.65 1.09 3.02
C TYR A 43 -13.63 0.18 2.28
N ALA A 44 -13.15 -0.93 1.72
CA ALA A 44 -14.01 -1.89 1.03
C ALA A 44 -15.10 -2.45 1.97
N LYS A 45 -14.73 -2.82 3.21
CA LYS A 45 -15.69 -3.28 4.23
C LYS A 45 -16.66 -2.18 4.66
N LYS A 46 -16.18 -0.94 4.86
CA LYS A 46 -17.03 0.22 5.19
C LYS A 46 -18.09 0.48 4.13
N THR A 47 -17.67 0.53 2.85
CA THR A 47 -18.59 0.73 1.72
C THR A 47 -19.56 -0.43 1.57
N ARG A 48 -19.07 -1.68 1.61
CA ARG A 48 -19.92 -2.87 1.50
C ARG A 48 -20.94 -2.95 2.64
N GLY A 49 -20.53 -2.66 3.87
CA GLY A 49 -21.42 -2.63 5.03
C GLY A 49 -22.51 -1.57 4.89
N THR A 50 -22.15 -0.38 4.39
CA THR A 50 -23.11 0.70 4.14
C THR A 50 -24.10 0.36 3.04
N VAL A 51 -23.62 -0.14 1.89
CA VAL A 51 -24.45 -0.48 0.73
C VAL A 51 -25.38 -1.67 1.02
N LEU A 52 -24.92 -2.66 1.78
CA LEU A 52 -25.69 -3.87 2.10
C LEU A 52 -26.49 -3.77 3.41
N GLY A 53 -26.47 -2.63 4.11
CA GLY A 53 -27.13 -2.48 5.42
C GLY A 53 -26.56 -3.38 6.53
N LYS A 54 -25.29 -3.77 6.43
CA LYS A 54 -24.60 -4.64 7.41
C LYS A 54 -23.70 -3.82 8.32
N SER A 55 -24.24 -3.36 9.45
CA SER A 55 -23.51 -2.53 10.44
C SER A 55 -22.21 -3.18 10.93
N ALA A 56 -22.23 -4.47 11.28
CA ALA A 56 -21.05 -5.19 11.74
C ALA A 56 -19.88 -5.18 10.72
N THR A 57 -20.19 -5.27 9.42
CA THR A 57 -19.17 -5.19 8.36
C THR A 57 -18.61 -3.78 8.23
N LYS A 58 -19.47 -2.77 8.39
CA LYS A 58 -19.06 -1.37 8.37
C LYS A 58 -18.12 -1.05 9.54
N GLU A 59 -18.54 -1.40 10.76
CA GLU A 59 -17.77 -1.18 12.00
C GLU A 59 -16.42 -1.91 11.95
N HIS A 60 -16.38 -3.13 11.42
CA HIS A 60 -15.11 -3.83 11.24
C HIS A 60 -14.19 -3.10 10.25
N GLY A 61 -14.74 -2.56 9.16
CA GLY A 61 -13.99 -1.71 8.23
C GLY A 61 -13.40 -0.47 8.90
N GLU A 62 -14.16 0.17 9.78
CA GLU A 62 -13.71 1.35 10.56
C GLU A 62 -12.60 0.99 11.55
N LYS A 63 -12.74 -0.12 12.28
CA LYS A 63 -11.69 -0.61 13.18
C LYS A 63 -10.38 -0.95 12.48
N ILE A 64 -10.44 -1.46 11.24
CA ILE A 64 -9.23 -1.69 10.43
C ILE A 64 -8.56 -0.36 10.06
N LEU A 65 -9.34 0.66 9.69
CA LEU A 65 -8.82 1.99 9.38
C LEU A 65 -8.21 2.70 10.61
N GLN A 66 -8.67 2.37 11.81
CA GLN A 66 -8.12 2.86 13.08
C GLN A 66 -6.91 2.04 13.57
N GLY A 67 -6.59 0.91 12.91
CA GLY A 67 -5.54 0.00 13.36
C GLY A 67 -5.92 -0.88 14.56
N GLU A 68 -7.20 -0.91 14.93
CA GLU A 68 -7.72 -1.68 16.07
C GLU A 68 -8.06 -3.14 15.70
N ALA A 69 -8.23 -3.45 14.41
CA ALA A 69 -8.59 -4.78 13.95
C ALA A 69 -7.81 -5.21 12.71
N SER A 70 -7.53 -6.52 12.64
CA SER A 70 -6.93 -7.14 11.45
C SER A 70 -7.98 -7.34 10.33
N PRO A 71 -7.59 -7.23 9.04
CA PRO A 71 -8.49 -7.49 7.92
C PRO A 71 -8.98 -8.93 7.84
N THR A 72 -8.16 -9.88 8.29
CA THR A 72 -8.34 -11.32 8.06
C THR A 72 -9.19 -11.98 9.14
N THR A 73 -9.35 -11.37 10.32
CA THR A 73 -10.10 -11.97 11.42
C THR A 73 -11.60 -11.97 11.11
N PRO A 74 -12.27 -13.13 11.01
CA PRO A 74 -13.72 -13.18 10.91
C PRO A 74 -14.36 -12.76 12.24
N LEU A 75 -15.47 -12.01 12.18
CA LEU A 75 -16.30 -11.66 13.35
C LEU A 75 -16.93 -12.89 14.07
N ALA A 76 -16.73 -14.11 13.55
CA ALA A 76 -17.41 -15.33 13.97
C ALA A 76 -16.50 -16.34 14.72
N SER A 77 -15.29 -15.95 15.13
CA SER A 77 -14.30 -16.89 15.68
C SER A 77 -14.12 -16.83 17.21
N THR A 78 -15.04 -16.20 17.95
CA THR A 78 -15.07 -16.23 19.42
C THR A 78 -16.27 -17.03 19.91
N LEU A 79 -16.15 -18.36 19.83
CA LEU A 79 -16.94 -19.35 20.56
C LEU A 79 -16.01 -20.55 20.79
N ASP A 80 -15.19 -20.45 21.84
CA ASP A 80 -14.63 -21.57 22.60
C ASP A 80 -14.41 -21.07 24.04
#